data_AF-A0A673GQS8-F1
#
_entry.id   AF-A0A673GQS8-F1
#
_cell.length_a   1.000
_cell.length_b   1.000
_cell.length_c   1.000
_cell.angle_alpha   90.00
_cell.angle_beta   90.00
_cell.angle_gamma   90.00
#
_symmetry.space_group_name_H-M   'P 1'
#
loop_
_entity.id
_entity.type
_entity.pdbx_description
1 polymer ?
#
loop_
_entity_poly.entity_id
_entity_poly.type
_entity_poly.pdbx_seq_one_letter_code
_entity_poly.pdbx_strand_id
1 'polypeptide(L)'
;MNFVPYPTETKFMRRIDPVSLETKEKVDWSKNIAINAATAHPHHDREGATYNLGNSYGRRGVMPHLFPAGEGKNDAADLSGAEILCSIPASDPRKPSYYHSFVMSENYIVFIEQPIKLDLLKFMLYRVAGKSFHKVMSWNPELETIFHVADRRTGQLIKTKYYSSAMFTLHQLNAYEDNRYLIMDMCCGDDGNVIVDFTMENLWASGEELDKVIPSQSKTYEPNDHSLINLPYTTATAVKTITVVFLFHEDLYNDDLLQYGGLEFPQINYTYYNARPYRYFYACGFGHVFGVAPCEFLSVIKAPLMS
;
A
#
# COMPACT_ATOMS: atom_id res chain seq x y z
N MET A 1 3.58 1.80 -31.33
CA MET A 1 2.16 1.78 -30.92
C MET A 1 2.16 1.95 -29.41
N ASN A 2 1.41 2.92 -28.89
CA ASN A 2 1.30 3.15 -27.46
C ASN A 2 0.26 2.16 -26.92
N PHE A 3 0.71 1.09 -26.29
CA PHE A 3 -0.18 0.13 -25.62
C PHE A 3 -0.23 0.47 -24.14
N VAL A 4 -1.41 0.28 -23.53
CA VAL A 4 -1.57 0.46 -22.09
C VAL A 4 -1.61 -0.93 -21.44
N PRO A 5 -0.78 -1.18 -20.42
CA PRO A 5 -0.90 -2.40 -19.62
C PRO A 5 -2.20 -2.38 -18.82
N TYR A 6 -2.94 -3.49 -18.83
CA TYR A 6 -4.06 -3.72 -17.92
C TYR A 6 -3.66 -4.71 -16.83
N PRO A 7 -3.29 -4.23 -15.62
CA PRO A 7 -2.87 -5.08 -14.52
C PRO A 7 -4.01 -5.72 -13.76
N THR A 8 -3.67 -6.85 -13.17
CA THR A 8 -4.21 -7.31 -11.89
C THR A 8 -2.99 -7.49 -10.95
N GLU A 9 -3.17 -8.02 -9.76
CA GLU A 9 -2.07 -8.26 -8.81
C GLU A 9 -1.32 -9.57 -9.05
N THR A 10 -1.26 -10.02 -10.31
CA THR A 10 -0.52 -11.22 -10.70
C THR A 10 0.61 -10.83 -11.61
N LYS A 11 1.58 -11.73 -11.82
CA LYS A 11 2.64 -11.55 -12.83
C LYS A 11 2.16 -11.43 -14.28
N PHE A 12 0.87 -11.61 -14.54
CA PHE A 12 0.33 -11.59 -15.89
C PHE A 12 -0.35 -10.27 -16.21
N MET A 13 0.04 -9.69 -17.34
CA MET A 13 -0.50 -8.45 -17.87
C MET A 13 -1.19 -8.68 -19.21
N ARG A 14 -2.14 -7.82 -19.54
CA ARG A 14 -2.74 -7.76 -20.88
C ARG A 14 -2.42 -6.43 -21.53
N ARG A 15 -1.93 -6.46 -22.77
CA ARG A 15 -1.84 -5.26 -23.60
C ARG A 15 -3.22 -4.95 -24.18
N ILE A 16 -3.61 -3.69 -24.10
CA ILE A 16 -4.85 -3.18 -24.69
C ILE A 16 -4.49 -1.98 -25.57
N ASP A 17 -5.09 -1.93 -26.76
CA ASP A 17 -5.06 -0.74 -27.60
C ASP A 17 -5.98 0.34 -26.99
N PRO A 18 -5.46 1.51 -26.60
CA PRO A 18 -6.25 2.52 -25.90
C PRO A 18 -7.30 3.22 -26.79
N VAL A 19 -7.23 3.06 -28.11
CA VAL A 19 -8.17 3.66 -29.06
C VAL A 19 -9.25 2.66 -29.46
N SER A 20 -8.86 1.46 -29.87
CA SER A 20 -9.80 0.42 -30.33
C SER A 20 -10.36 -0.46 -29.21
N LEU A 21 -9.74 -0.43 -28.03
CA LEU A 21 -10.00 -1.33 -26.90
C LEU A 21 -9.77 -2.82 -27.22
N GLU A 22 -9.09 -3.12 -28.33
CA GLU A 22 -8.78 -4.49 -28.71
C GLU A 22 -7.80 -5.11 -27.70
N THR A 23 -8.16 -6.28 -27.17
CA THR A 23 -7.30 -7.06 -26.29
C THR A 23 -6.23 -7.77 -27.10
N LYS A 24 -4.96 -7.51 -26.76
CA LYS A 24 -3.80 -8.10 -27.42
C LYS A 24 -3.19 -9.22 -26.56
N GLU A 25 -1.88 -9.43 -26.70
CA GLU A 25 -1.18 -10.52 -26.04
C GLU A 25 -1.19 -10.44 -24.51
N LYS A 26 -1.02 -11.62 -23.91
CA LYS A 26 -0.75 -11.78 -22.49
C LYS A 26 0.75 -11.76 -22.27
N VAL A 27 1.23 -10.83 -21.44
CA VAL A 27 2.64 -10.74 -21.06
C VAL A 27 2.82 -11.42 -19.70
N ASP A 28 3.86 -12.25 -19.58
CA ASP A 28 4.27 -12.87 -18.30
C ASP A 28 5.54 -12.18 -17.82
N TRP A 29 5.40 -11.30 -16.83
CA TRP A 29 6.51 -10.54 -16.27
C TRP A 29 7.59 -11.41 -15.63
N SER A 30 7.26 -12.64 -15.20
CA SER A 30 8.25 -13.57 -14.65
C SER A 30 9.32 -14.03 -15.64
N LYS A 31 9.13 -13.74 -16.94
CA LYS A 31 10.14 -14.01 -17.98
C LYS A 31 11.27 -12.99 -17.99
N ASN A 32 11.05 -11.81 -17.40
CA ASN A 32 12.01 -10.70 -17.42
C ASN A 32 12.58 -10.40 -16.04
N ILE A 33 11.76 -10.50 -14.99
CA ILE A 33 12.18 -10.25 -13.61
C ILE A 33 11.63 -11.35 -12.70
N ALA A 34 12.39 -11.73 -11.67
CA ALA A 34 12.06 -12.85 -10.78
C ALA A 34 10.92 -12.51 -9.80
N ILE A 35 9.70 -12.36 -10.31
CA ILE A 35 8.49 -12.04 -9.53
C ILE A 35 7.36 -13.06 -9.75
N ASN A 36 6.50 -13.19 -8.74
CA ASN A 36 5.31 -14.04 -8.73
C ASN A 36 4.02 -13.22 -8.83
N ALA A 37 4.01 -12.04 -8.23
CA ALA A 37 2.98 -11.02 -8.29
C ALA A 37 3.63 -9.63 -8.31
N ALA A 38 2.89 -8.63 -8.75
CA ALA A 38 3.23 -7.21 -8.69
C ALA A 38 1.96 -6.40 -8.50
N THR A 39 2.07 -5.23 -7.88
CA THR A 39 0.90 -4.36 -7.66
C THR A 39 0.37 -3.80 -8.97
N ALA A 40 -0.91 -3.42 -8.97
CA ALA A 40 -1.54 -2.66 -10.03
C ALA A 40 -1.28 -1.14 -9.92
N HIS A 41 -0.48 -0.70 -8.95
CA HIS A 41 -0.22 0.70 -8.60
C HIS A 41 1.26 1.06 -8.77
N PRO A 42 1.82 1.00 -9.99
CA PRO A 42 3.18 1.44 -10.21
C PRO A 42 3.29 2.96 -10.01
N HIS A 43 4.38 3.39 -9.39
CA HIS A 43 4.73 4.80 -9.35
C HIS A 43 5.52 5.22 -10.58
N HIS A 44 5.42 6.48 -10.97
CA HIS A 44 6.23 7.07 -12.03
C HIS A 44 6.94 8.31 -11.49
N ASP A 45 8.23 8.41 -11.71
CA ASP A 45 8.97 9.64 -11.42
C ASP A 45 8.93 10.62 -12.61
N ARG A 46 9.56 11.78 -12.42
CA ARG A 46 9.57 12.87 -13.41
C ARG A 46 10.54 12.63 -14.55
N GLU A 47 11.52 11.75 -14.35
CA GLU A 47 12.48 11.32 -15.37
C GLU A 47 11.85 10.25 -16.27
N GLY A 48 10.68 9.73 -15.89
CA GLY A 48 9.92 8.74 -16.62
C GLY A 48 10.28 7.31 -16.24
N ALA A 49 11.03 7.11 -15.15
CA ALA A 49 11.24 5.80 -14.57
C ALA A 49 9.95 5.35 -13.88
N THR A 50 9.55 4.12 -14.16
CA THR A 50 8.43 3.48 -13.49
C THR A 50 8.97 2.65 -12.33
N TYR A 51 8.32 2.61 -11.17
CA TYR A 51 8.66 1.76 -10.04
C TYR A 51 7.46 0.89 -9.68
N ASN A 52 7.68 -0.38 -9.34
CA ASN A 52 6.62 -1.24 -8.84
C ASN A 52 7.13 -2.13 -7.69
N LEU A 53 6.20 -2.61 -6.88
CA LEU A 53 6.40 -3.57 -5.82
C LEU A 53 5.86 -4.94 -6.26
N GLY A 54 6.72 -5.94 -6.27
CA GLY A 54 6.36 -7.34 -6.52
C GLY A 54 6.88 -8.25 -5.42
N ASN A 55 6.67 -9.55 -5.56
CA ASN A 55 7.28 -10.52 -4.64
C ASN A 55 7.91 -11.69 -5.38
N SER A 56 8.86 -12.35 -4.73
CA SER A 56 9.37 -13.66 -5.16
C SER A 56 9.24 -14.70 -4.07
N TYR A 57 9.05 -15.95 -4.46
CA TYR A 57 9.17 -17.11 -3.59
C TYR A 57 10.52 -17.79 -3.83
N GLY A 58 11.35 -17.95 -2.79
CA GLY A 58 12.65 -18.58 -2.94
C GLY A 58 13.22 -19.17 -1.65
N ARG A 59 14.50 -19.55 -1.68
CA ARG A 59 15.20 -20.15 -0.52
C ARG A 59 15.27 -19.21 0.70
N ARG A 60 15.13 -17.91 0.47
CA ARG A 60 15.07 -16.87 1.52
C ARG A 60 13.64 -16.55 1.97
N GLY A 61 12.66 -17.36 1.56
CA GLY A 61 11.24 -17.12 1.84
C GLY A 61 10.57 -16.25 0.79
N VAL A 62 9.50 -15.57 1.20
CA VAL A 62 8.83 -14.55 0.40
C VAL A 62 9.57 -13.23 0.57
N MET A 63 9.93 -12.61 -0.54
CA MET A 63 10.61 -11.32 -0.53
C MET A 63 9.84 -10.34 -1.41
N PRO A 64 9.29 -9.25 -0.85
CA PRO A 64 8.88 -8.11 -1.64
C PRO A 64 10.10 -7.45 -2.31
N HIS A 65 9.93 -7.08 -3.57
CA HIS A 65 10.93 -6.49 -4.44
C HIS A 65 10.42 -5.16 -4.97
N LEU A 66 11.22 -4.12 -4.76
CA LEU A 66 11.06 -2.86 -5.48
C LEU A 66 11.88 -2.94 -6.75
N PHE A 67 11.32 -2.52 -7.88
CA PHE A 67 12.02 -2.55 -9.16
C PHE A 67 11.60 -1.41 -10.07
N PRO A 68 12.52 -0.78 -10.83
CA PRO A 68 12.13 0.05 -11.94
C PRO A 68 11.55 -0.80 -13.07
N ALA A 69 10.35 -0.48 -13.55
CA ALA A 69 9.69 -1.11 -14.69
C ALA A 69 10.09 -0.51 -16.06
N GLY A 70 11.24 0.17 -16.12
CA GLY A 70 11.84 0.71 -17.33
C GLY A 70 11.86 2.23 -17.40
N GLU A 71 12.87 2.78 -18.09
CA GLU A 71 13.02 4.20 -18.43
C GLU A 71 12.71 4.42 -19.91
N GLY A 72 11.94 5.48 -20.24
CA GLY A 72 11.80 5.96 -21.61
C GLY A 72 11.13 5.00 -22.61
N LYS A 73 10.45 3.95 -22.13
CA LYS A 73 9.74 3.00 -23.00
C LYS A 73 8.28 3.38 -23.18
N ASN A 74 7.84 3.42 -24.43
CA ASN A 74 6.43 3.66 -24.81
C ASN A 74 5.49 2.46 -24.52
N ASP A 75 5.98 1.42 -23.85
CA ASP A 75 5.24 0.21 -23.53
C ASP A 75 5.50 -0.22 -22.09
N ALA A 76 4.62 0.19 -21.17
CA ALA A 76 4.72 -0.13 -19.75
C ALA A 76 4.49 -1.63 -19.42
N ALA A 77 4.13 -2.46 -20.41
CA ALA A 77 4.13 -3.93 -20.24
C ALA A 77 5.53 -4.55 -20.45
N ASP A 78 6.47 -3.85 -21.07
CA ASP A 78 7.83 -4.33 -21.35
C ASP A 78 8.76 -4.10 -20.16
N LEU A 79 8.97 -5.14 -19.36
CA LEU A 79 9.94 -5.15 -18.27
C LEU A 79 11.35 -5.58 -18.68
N SER A 80 11.70 -5.59 -19.97
CA SER A 80 13.08 -5.86 -20.34
C SER A 80 14.00 -4.74 -19.81
N GLY A 81 15.04 -5.12 -19.06
CA GLY A 81 15.90 -4.17 -18.34
C GLY A 81 15.40 -3.77 -16.95
N ALA A 82 14.29 -4.33 -16.46
CA ALA A 82 13.90 -4.17 -15.07
C ALA A 82 14.90 -4.86 -14.14
N GLU A 83 15.29 -4.18 -13.06
CA GLU A 83 16.24 -4.68 -12.07
C GLU A 83 15.61 -4.68 -10.67
N ILE A 84 16.08 -5.55 -9.78
CA ILE A 84 15.63 -5.50 -8.39
C ILE A 84 16.41 -4.40 -7.67
N LEU A 85 15.72 -3.33 -7.28
CA LEU A 85 16.28 -2.23 -6.50
C LEU A 85 16.51 -2.64 -5.05
N CYS A 86 15.51 -3.25 -4.42
CA CYS A 86 15.57 -3.64 -3.01
C CYS A 86 14.78 -4.93 -2.78
N SER A 87 15.30 -5.82 -1.94
CA SER A 87 14.61 -7.03 -1.49
C SER A 87 14.43 -7.00 0.02
N ILE A 88 13.20 -7.16 0.48
CA ILE A 88 12.86 -7.11 1.90
C ILE A 88 12.48 -8.53 2.35
N PRO A 89 13.06 -9.09 3.42
CA PRO A 89 12.61 -10.38 3.95
C PRO A 89 11.22 -10.22 4.59
N ALA A 90 10.27 -11.08 4.26
CA ALA A 90 9.01 -11.13 5.00
C ALA A 90 9.26 -11.49 6.48
N SER A 91 8.59 -10.82 7.41
CA SER A 91 8.74 -11.08 8.84
C SER A 91 8.26 -12.49 9.21
N ASP A 92 7.24 -13.00 8.51
CA ASP A 92 6.86 -14.43 8.50
C ASP A 92 6.91 -14.98 7.06
N PRO A 93 7.94 -15.76 6.71
CA PRO A 93 8.06 -16.36 5.37
C PRO A 93 6.95 -17.34 4.98
N ARG A 94 6.19 -17.90 5.93
CA ARG A 94 5.05 -18.79 5.65
C ARG A 94 3.74 -18.05 5.54
N LYS A 95 3.68 -16.86 6.12
CA LYS A 95 2.52 -15.98 6.16
C LYS A 95 2.94 -14.53 5.84
N PRO A 96 3.41 -14.25 4.61
CA PRO A 96 3.77 -12.88 4.22
C PRO A 96 2.57 -11.95 4.30
N SER A 97 2.85 -10.65 4.41
CA SER A 97 1.81 -9.63 4.36
C SER A 97 1.23 -9.49 2.95
N TYR A 98 -0.09 -9.26 2.86
CA TYR A 98 -0.74 -8.73 1.68
C TYR A 98 -0.48 -7.22 1.57
N TYR A 99 -0.22 -6.74 0.36
CA TYR A 99 -0.01 -5.33 0.06
C TYR A 99 -0.62 -5.01 -1.30
N HIS A 100 -1.21 -3.83 -1.41
CA HIS A 100 -1.92 -3.40 -2.61
C HIS A 100 -1.18 -2.29 -3.36
N SER A 101 -0.54 -1.37 -2.63
CA SER A 101 0.35 -0.34 -3.18
C SER A 101 1.56 -0.14 -2.26
N PHE A 102 2.40 0.85 -2.57
CA PHE A 102 3.55 1.22 -1.75
C PHE A 102 3.74 2.74 -1.74
N VAL A 103 4.55 3.26 -0.81
CA VAL A 103 4.85 4.69 -0.72
C VAL A 103 6.08 5.04 -1.55
N MET A 104 6.03 6.14 -2.30
CA MET A 104 7.21 6.71 -2.95
C MET A 104 7.31 8.23 -2.73
N SER A 105 8.50 8.67 -2.30
CA SER A 105 8.94 10.06 -2.26
C SER A 105 10.13 10.27 -3.22
N GLU A 106 10.77 11.44 -3.17
CA GLU A 106 11.87 11.78 -4.07
C GLU A 106 13.12 10.92 -3.81
N ASN A 107 13.37 10.54 -2.55
CA ASN A 107 14.56 9.78 -2.18
C ASN A 107 14.23 8.44 -1.51
N TYR A 108 12.99 8.21 -1.11
CA TYR A 108 12.62 6.99 -0.36
C TYR A 108 11.45 6.25 -0.95
N ILE A 109 11.51 4.93 -0.81
CA ILE A 109 10.38 4.02 -1.03
C ILE A 109 10.07 3.32 0.28
N VAL A 110 8.79 3.12 0.60
CA VAL A 110 8.36 2.39 1.80
C VAL A 110 7.47 1.23 1.43
N PHE A 111 7.86 0.04 1.86
CA PHE A 111 7.00 -1.14 1.90
C PHE A 111 6.30 -1.21 3.25
N ILE A 112 4.96 -1.25 3.21
CA ILE A 112 4.10 -1.34 4.41
C ILE A 112 3.77 -2.82 4.63
N GLU A 113 4.40 -3.44 5.62
CA GLU A 113 4.08 -4.80 6.04
C GLU A 113 2.92 -4.75 7.06
N GLN A 114 1.70 -4.78 6.53
CA GLN A 114 0.46 -4.69 7.32
C GLN A 114 0.01 -6.04 7.93
N PRO A 115 -0.91 -6.03 8.91
CA PRO A 115 -1.39 -7.23 9.62
C PRO A 115 -2.34 -8.14 8.83
N ILE A 116 -2.41 -8.02 7.50
CA ILE A 116 -3.14 -8.97 6.64
C ILE A 116 -2.17 -10.03 6.16
N LYS A 117 -2.29 -11.25 6.70
CA LYS A 117 -1.36 -12.35 6.43
C LYS A 117 -1.91 -13.31 5.39
N LEU A 118 -1.06 -13.74 4.46
CA LEU A 118 -1.38 -14.70 3.39
C LEU A 118 -0.86 -16.09 3.75
N ASP A 119 -1.74 -17.02 4.10
CA ASP A 119 -1.36 -18.41 4.40
C ASP A 119 -0.95 -19.14 3.11
N LEU A 120 0.36 -19.32 2.92
CA LEU A 120 0.90 -19.92 1.70
C LEU A 120 0.55 -21.41 1.55
N LEU A 121 0.39 -22.14 2.66
CA LEU A 121 -0.01 -23.55 2.60
C LEU A 121 -1.46 -23.64 2.13
N LYS A 122 -2.34 -22.81 2.70
CA LYS A 122 -3.72 -22.69 2.22
C LYS A 122 -3.76 -22.23 0.77
N PHE A 123 -2.94 -21.26 0.37
CA PHE A 123 -2.86 -20.81 -1.02
C PHE A 123 -2.55 -21.93 -2.00
N MET A 124 -1.55 -22.76 -1.71
CA MET A 124 -1.22 -23.91 -2.55
C MET A 124 -2.39 -24.91 -2.66
N LEU A 125 -3.05 -25.23 -1.54
CA LEU A 125 -4.20 -26.14 -1.52
C LEU A 125 -5.44 -25.54 -2.22
N TYR A 126 -5.73 -24.27 -1.97
CA TYR A 126 -6.95 -23.58 -2.40
C TYR A 126 -6.91 -23.21 -3.87
N ARG A 127 -5.71 -22.93 -4.40
CA ARG A 127 -5.50 -22.77 -5.84
C ARG A 127 -5.90 -24.02 -6.61
N VAL A 128 -5.58 -25.22 -6.11
CA VAL A 128 -5.99 -26.49 -6.73
C VAL A 128 -7.50 -26.73 -6.57
N ALA A 129 -8.04 -26.38 -5.41
CA ALA A 129 -9.47 -26.52 -5.11
C ALA A 129 -10.37 -25.43 -5.73
N GLY A 130 -9.81 -24.47 -6.49
CA GLY A 130 -10.56 -23.37 -7.11
C GLY A 130 -11.23 -22.40 -6.13
N LYS A 131 -10.71 -22.29 -4.89
CA LYS A 131 -11.26 -21.37 -3.88
C LYS A 131 -10.74 -19.95 -4.08
N SER A 132 -11.57 -18.96 -3.72
CA SER A 132 -11.25 -17.54 -3.82
C SER A 132 -10.02 -17.14 -3.00
N PHE A 133 -9.26 -16.17 -3.51
CA PHE A 133 -8.00 -15.71 -2.91
C PHE A 133 -8.18 -15.11 -1.50
N HIS A 134 -9.29 -14.39 -1.22
CA HIS A 134 -9.55 -13.84 0.11
C HIS A 134 -9.56 -14.90 1.23
N LYS A 135 -9.86 -16.17 0.89
CA LYS A 135 -9.91 -17.27 1.89
C LYS A 135 -8.53 -17.69 2.41
N VAL A 136 -7.46 -17.16 1.84
CA VAL A 136 -6.09 -17.38 2.31
C VAL A 136 -5.56 -16.19 3.11
N MET A 137 -6.32 -15.09 3.18
CA MET A 137 -6.01 -13.92 3.99
C MET A 137 -6.53 -14.08 5.41
N SER A 138 -5.82 -13.52 6.39
CA SER A 138 -6.31 -13.32 7.74
C SER A 138 -5.87 -11.96 8.26
N TRP A 139 -6.79 -11.24 8.91
CA TRP A 139 -6.47 -10.04 9.69
C TRP A 139 -5.98 -10.45 11.08
N ASN A 140 -4.84 -9.89 11.49
CA ASN A 140 -4.13 -10.21 12.73
C ASN A 140 -3.87 -8.92 13.53
N PRO A 141 -4.89 -8.33 14.18
CA PRO A 141 -4.81 -7.02 14.85
C PRO A 141 -3.86 -7.00 16.06
N GLU A 142 -3.42 -8.17 16.53
CA GLU A 142 -2.38 -8.28 17.54
C GLU A 142 -0.98 -7.90 17.04
N LEU A 143 -0.78 -7.86 15.72
CA LEU A 143 0.49 -7.50 15.11
C LEU A 143 0.54 -6.00 14.81
N GLU A 144 1.73 -5.42 14.95
CA GLU A 144 2.00 -4.04 14.50
C GLU A 144 2.15 -3.95 12.99
N THR A 145 1.95 -2.75 12.46
CA THR A 145 2.28 -2.42 11.06
C THR A 145 3.74 -1.98 10.98
N ILE A 146 4.51 -2.56 10.06
CA ILE A 146 5.94 -2.26 9.91
C ILE A 146 6.18 -1.46 8.62
N PHE A 147 6.92 -0.36 8.73
CA PHE A 147 7.31 0.47 7.58
C PHE A 147 8.77 0.23 7.25
N HIS A 148 9.01 -0.54 6.18
CA HIS A 148 10.35 -0.83 5.68
C HIS A 148 10.76 0.26 4.69
N VAL A 149 11.64 1.16 5.12
CA VAL A 149 12.08 2.30 4.32
C VAL A 149 13.38 1.97 3.59
N ALA A 150 13.39 2.15 2.27
CA ALA A 150 14.57 2.00 1.42
C ALA A 150 14.96 3.34 0.80
N ASP A 151 16.26 3.63 0.75
CA ASP A 151 16.80 4.69 -0.09
C ASP A 151 16.62 4.28 -1.57
N ARG A 152 15.87 5.09 -2.32
CA ARG A 152 15.47 4.81 -3.70
C ARG A 152 16.65 4.79 -4.66
N ARG A 153 17.72 5.54 -4.36
CA ARG A 153 18.89 5.69 -5.24
C ARG A 153 19.83 4.51 -5.11
N THR A 154 19.96 3.96 -3.91
CA THR A 154 20.92 2.90 -3.57
C THR A 154 20.28 1.54 -3.35
N GLY A 155 18.96 1.49 -3.15
CA GLY A 155 18.22 0.29 -2.78
C GLY A 155 18.46 -0.17 -1.33
N GLN A 156 19.25 0.58 -0.55
CA GLN A 156 19.61 0.18 0.81
C GLN A 156 18.45 0.46 1.79
N LEU A 157 18.14 -0.53 2.62
CA LEU A 157 17.19 -0.36 3.72
C LEU A 157 17.79 0.53 4.81
N ILE A 158 17.00 1.49 5.28
CA ILE A 158 17.31 2.26 6.48
C ILE A 158 17.26 1.32 7.68
N LYS A 159 18.23 1.46 8.58
CA LYS A 159 18.36 0.58 9.76
C LYS A 159 17.28 0.81 10.81
N THR A 160 16.75 2.02 10.87
CA THR A 160 15.68 2.40 11.80
C THR A 160 14.42 1.58 11.50
N LYS A 161 13.88 0.97 12.55
CA LYS A 161 12.66 0.19 12.51
C LYS A 161 11.47 1.08 12.83
N TYR A 162 10.57 1.28 11.88
CA TYR A 162 9.38 2.11 12.04
C TYR A 162 8.13 1.23 12.18
N TYR A 163 7.38 1.45 13.25
CA TYR A 163 6.23 0.62 13.64
C TYR A 163 5.02 1.53 13.88
N SER A 164 3.82 1.04 13.67
CA SER A 164 2.56 1.67 14.09
C SER A 164 1.63 0.59 14.65
N SER A 165 0.52 1.01 15.24
CA SER A 165 -0.60 0.13 15.56
C SER A 165 -1.06 -0.67 14.32
N ALA A 166 -1.81 -1.74 14.56
CA ALA A 166 -2.45 -2.49 13.49
C ALA A 166 -3.31 -1.55 12.65
N MET A 167 -3.06 -1.51 11.34
CA MET A 167 -3.83 -0.72 10.40
C MET A 167 -3.86 -1.45 9.06
N PHE A 168 -4.97 -1.30 8.35
CA PHE A 168 -5.16 -1.79 7.00
C PHE A 168 -5.04 -0.63 6.02
N THR A 169 -4.34 -0.84 4.91
CA THR A 169 -4.29 0.12 3.81
C THR A 169 -4.25 -0.56 2.45
N LEU A 170 -5.03 -0.03 1.52
CA LEU A 170 -4.95 -0.38 0.11
C LEU A 170 -4.18 0.69 -0.67
N HIS A 171 -4.60 1.95 -0.54
CA HIS A 171 -4.09 3.05 -1.36
C HIS A 171 -3.30 4.06 -0.54
N GLN A 172 -2.08 4.33 -0.98
CA GLN A 172 -1.32 5.50 -0.54
C GLN A 172 -1.74 6.72 -1.37
N LEU A 173 -1.93 7.87 -0.71
CA LEU A 173 -2.36 9.10 -1.36
C LEU A 173 -1.15 9.84 -1.96
N ASN A 174 -0.18 10.21 -1.13
CA ASN A 174 1.07 10.82 -1.57
C ASN A 174 2.13 10.68 -0.47
N ALA A 175 3.39 10.86 -0.81
CA ALA A 175 4.44 11.07 0.17
C ALA A 175 5.44 12.10 -0.30
N TYR A 176 6.04 12.80 0.65
CA TYR A 176 7.06 13.80 0.35
C TYR A 176 7.99 13.98 1.54
N GLU A 177 9.15 14.58 1.28
CA GLU A 177 10.14 14.86 2.30
C GLU A 177 10.02 16.32 2.74
N ASP A 178 9.91 16.54 4.05
CA ASP A 178 10.02 17.86 4.68
C ASP A 178 11.15 17.82 5.71
N ASN A 179 12.26 18.50 5.39
CA ASN A 179 13.49 18.48 6.18
C ASN A 179 13.98 17.04 6.43
N ARG A 180 13.83 16.55 7.66
CA ARG A 180 14.24 15.20 8.11
C ARG A 180 13.06 14.26 8.29
N TYR A 181 11.89 14.61 7.77
CA TYR A 181 10.65 13.85 7.93
C TYR A 181 10.18 13.34 6.58
N LEU A 182 9.83 12.06 6.53
CA LEU A 182 9.06 11.48 5.44
C LEU A 182 7.59 11.57 5.82
N ILE A 183 6.83 12.35 5.06
CA ILE A 183 5.39 12.53 5.22
C ILE A 183 4.70 11.52 4.31
N MET A 184 3.78 10.71 4.85
CA MET A 184 3.07 9.66 4.13
C MET A 184 1.58 9.79 4.39
N ASP A 185 0.83 10.23 3.39
CA ASP A 185 -0.61 10.36 3.46
C ASP A 185 -1.26 9.15 2.79
N MET A 186 -2.20 8.49 3.47
CA MET A 186 -2.68 7.17 3.07
C MET A 186 -4.13 6.93 3.50
N CYS A 187 -4.88 6.17 2.71
CA CYS A 187 -6.18 5.65 3.12
C CYS A 187 -5.95 4.44 4.03
N CYS A 188 -6.29 4.58 5.31
CA CYS A 188 -6.00 3.60 6.35
C CYS A 188 -7.21 3.37 7.22
N GLY A 189 -7.57 2.11 7.49
CA GLY A 189 -8.62 1.75 8.44
C GLY A 189 -8.14 0.77 9.51
N ASP A 190 -8.93 0.62 10.58
CA ASP A 190 -8.54 -0.16 11.76
C ASP A 190 -8.91 -1.65 11.71
N ASP A 191 -9.68 -2.07 10.70
CA ASP A 191 -10.08 -3.46 10.52
C ASP A 191 -9.78 -3.98 9.11
N GLY A 192 -8.80 -4.87 8.99
CA GLY A 192 -8.47 -5.54 7.74
C GLY A 192 -9.47 -6.63 7.31
N ASN A 193 -10.46 -6.98 8.14
CA ASN A 193 -11.56 -7.87 7.72
C ASN A 193 -12.43 -7.25 6.62
N VAL A 194 -12.34 -5.93 6.40
CA VAL A 194 -13.09 -5.20 5.36
C VAL A 194 -12.93 -5.79 3.95
N ILE A 195 -11.85 -6.51 3.67
CA ILE A 195 -11.67 -7.23 2.40
C ILE A 195 -12.83 -8.22 2.13
N VAL A 196 -13.36 -8.86 3.17
CA VAL A 196 -14.47 -9.81 3.06
C VAL A 196 -15.78 -9.10 2.72
N ASP A 197 -15.91 -7.83 3.07
CA ASP A 197 -17.10 -7.03 2.81
C ASP A 197 -17.28 -6.74 1.30
N PHE A 198 -16.21 -6.82 0.50
CA PHE A 198 -16.29 -6.68 -0.96
C PHE A 198 -16.70 -7.96 -1.70
N THR A 199 -17.16 -8.99 -0.99
CA THR A 199 -17.73 -10.17 -1.65
C THR A 199 -19.07 -9.82 -2.30
N MET A 200 -19.40 -10.45 -3.43
CA MET A 200 -20.67 -10.19 -4.14
C MET A 200 -21.88 -10.49 -3.25
N GLU A 201 -21.76 -11.50 -2.39
CA GLU A 201 -22.76 -11.86 -1.39
C GLU A 201 -23.05 -10.69 -0.42
N ASN A 202 -22.00 -10.00 0.06
CA ASN A 202 -22.14 -8.86 0.97
C ASN A 202 -22.56 -7.58 0.23
N LEU A 203 -22.06 -7.33 -0.98
CA LEU A 203 -22.43 -6.16 -1.79
C LEU A 203 -23.87 -6.19 -2.29
N TRP A 204 -24.46 -7.38 -2.40
CA TRP A 204 -25.88 -7.55 -2.73
C TRP A 204 -26.79 -7.62 -1.50
N ALA A 205 -26.23 -7.58 -0.28
CA ALA A 205 -27.03 -7.44 0.92
C ALA A 205 -27.77 -6.09 0.91
N SER A 206 -28.91 -6.02 1.59
CA SER A 206 -29.72 -4.80 1.69
C SER A 206 -30.32 -4.66 3.09
N GLY A 207 -30.61 -3.42 3.51
CA GLY A 207 -31.15 -3.11 4.83
C GLY A 207 -30.09 -2.97 5.93
N GLU A 208 -30.53 -3.01 7.20
CA GLU A 208 -29.73 -2.76 8.42
C GLU A 208 -28.54 -3.72 8.62
N GLU A 209 -28.40 -4.77 7.81
CA GLU A 209 -27.28 -5.70 7.84
C GLU A 209 -25.95 -5.06 7.38
N LEU A 210 -26.02 -3.95 6.64
CA LEU A 210 -24.89 -3.18 6.11
C LEU A 210 -24.33 -2.13 7.11
N ASP A 211 -25.18 -1.63 8.02
CA ASP A 211 -24.87 -0.54 8.96
C ASP A 211 -24.12 -0.98 10.22
N LYS A 212 -23.55 -2.20 10.24
CA LYS A 212 -22.79 -2.69 11.41
C LYS A 212 -21.47 -1.97 11.51
N VAL A 213 -21.49 -0.77 12.10
CA VAL A 213 -20.31 0.00 12.50
C VAL A 213 -19.39 -0.92 13.29
N ILE A 214 -18.28 -1.35 12.67
CA ILE A 214 -17.24 -2.07 13.40
C ILE A 214 -16.51 -1.00 14.21
N PRO A 215 -16.55 -1.05 15.55
CA PRO A 215 -15.85 -0.06 16.36
C PRO A 215 -14.37 -0.12 16.03
N SER A 216 -13.81 1.02 15.62
CA SER A 216 -12.37 1.21 15.57
C SER A 216 -11.78 0.79 16.92
N GLN A 217 -10.86 -0.17 16.90
CA GLN A 217 -10.00 -0.46 18.04
C GLN A 217 -8.68 0.29 17.87
N SER A 218 -8.75 1.59 17.63
CA SER A 218 -7.56 2.43 17.72
C SER A 218 -7.06 2.38 19.15
N LYS A 219 -5.84 1.90 19.34
CA LYS A 219 -5.14 2.07 20.62
C LYS A 219 -4.83 3.55 20.73
N THR A 220 -5.66 4.29 21.46
CA THR A 220 -5.38 5.67 21.82
C THR A 220 -4.13 5.69 22.72
N TYR A 221 -3.04 6.20 22.16
CA TYR A 221 -1.83 6.53 22.90
C TYR A 221 -1.84 8.02 23.14
N GLU A 222 -1.72 8.44 24.40
CA GLU A 222 -1.63 9.85 24.72
C GLU A 222 -0.35 10.46 24.11
N PRO A 223 -0.45 11.66 23.49
CA PRO A 223 0.71 12.36 22.97
C PRO A 223 1.73 12.57 24.09
N ASN A 224 2.88 11.90 24.00
CA ASN A 224 3.97 12.11 24.94
C ASN A 224 4.72 13.41 24.60
N ASP A 225 5.17 14.13 25.62
CA ASP A 225 6.04 15.33 25.56
C ASP A 225 7.43 15.08 24.89
N HIS A 226 7.64 13.91 24.29
CA HIS A 226 8.89 13.43 23.72
C HIS A 226 8.77 13.01 22.26
N SER A 227 7.80 13.54 21.52
CA SER A 227 7.70 13.31 20.07
C SER A 227 9.01 13.72 19.36
N LEU A 228 9.46 12.88 18.43
CA LEU A 228 10.55 13.18 17.51
C LEU A 228 10.12 14.14 16.39
N ILE A 229 8.81 14.35 16.23
CA ILE A 229 8.22 15.25 15.24
C ILE A 229 8.00 16.62 15.87
N ASN A 230 8.70 17.62 15.33
CA ASN A 230 8.65 19.01 15.78
C ASN A 230 8.08 19.95 14.70
N LEU A 231 7.19 19.44 13.85
CA LEU A 231 6.56 20.23 12.79
C LEU A 231 5.32 20.95 13.35
N PRO A 232 5.15 22.26 13.11
CA PRO A 232 4.10 23.05 13.78
C PRO A 232 2.70 22.85 13.20
N TYR A 233 2.58 22.18 12.05
CA TYR A 233 1.33 22.04 11.29
C TYR A 233 0.72 20.64 11.40
N THR A 234 1.15 19.84 12.37
CA THR A 234 0.74 18.44 12.51
C THR A 234 0.56 18.01 13.95
N THR A 235 -0.37 17.08 14.17
CA THR A 235 -0.57 16.37 15.42
C THR A 235 0.03 14.96 15.39
N ALA A 236 0.51 14.48 14.24
CA ALA A 236 1.20 13.20 14.14
C ALA A 236 2.45 13.19 15.03
N THR A 237 2.67 12.09 15.73
CA THR A 237 3.82 11.95 16.65
C THR A 237 4.64 10.72 16.34
N ALA A 238 5.91 10.73 16.75
CA ALA A 238 6.78 9.58 16.65
C ALA A 238 7.58 9.43 17.93
N VAL A 239 7.56 8.27 18.57
CA VAL A 239 8.21 8.02 19.85
C VAL A 239 9.29 6.96 19.66
N LYS A 240 10.52 7.28 20.06
CA LYS A 240 11.62 6.30 20.06
C LYS A 240 11.50 5.40 21.28
N THR A 241 11.39 4.09 21.05
CA THR A 241 11.54 3.08 22.10
C THR A 241 12.98 2.54 22.11
N ILE A 242 13.25 1.50 22.89
CA ILE A 242 14.57 0.86 22.95
C ILE A 242 14.97 0.30 21.56
N THR A 243 14.01 -0.21 20.79
CA THR A 243 14.28 -1.01 19.59
C THR A 243 13.65 -0.46 18.31
N VAL A 244 12.63 0.39 18.41
CA VAL A 244 11.86 0.88 17.27
C VAL A 244 11.50 2.36 17.42
N VAL A 245 11.05 2.97 16.33
CA VAL A 245 10.34 4.24 16.33
C VAL A 245 8.87 3.93 16.10
N PHE A 246 8.05 4.18 17.11
CA PHE A 246 6.61 3.99 17.01
C PHE A 246 5.96 5.27 16.48
N LEU A 247 5.16 5.14 15.42
CA LEU A 247 4.51 6.20 14.68
C LEU A 247 3.05 6.28 15.09
N PHE A 248 2.55 7.48 15.28
CA PHE A 248 1.15 7.79 15.54
C PHE A 248 0.68 8.75 14.48
N HIS A 249 -0.41 8.38 13.80
CA HIS A 249 -0.96 9.17 12.72
C HIS A 249 -1.76 10.36 13.25
N GLU A 250 -1.98 11.32 12.35
CA GLU A 250 -3.09 12.27 12.46
C GLU A 250 -4.12 11.95 11.38
N ASP A 251 -5.36 12.33 11.58
CA ASP A 251 -6.38 12.24 10.54
C ASP A 251 -6.42 13.53 9.72
N LEU A 252 -6.56 13.38 8.40
CA LEU A 252 -6.65 14.52 7.47
C LEU A 252 -8.08 15.02 7.26
N TYR A 253 -9.02 14.44 7.99
CA TYR A 253 -10.44 14.74 7.88
C TYR A 253 -10.99 15.10 9.25
N ASN A 254 -12.12 15.80 9.26
CA ASN A 254 -12.88 16.09 10.45
C ASN A 254 -13.93 15.00 10.71
N ASP A 255 -14.47 14.94 11.92
CA ASP A 255 -15.49 13.95 12.31
C ASP A 255 -16.71 13.92 11.38
N ASP A 256 -17.02 15.03 10.70
CA ASP A 256 -18.08 15.12 9.70
C ASP A 256 -17.87 14.19 8.50
N LEU A 257 -16.66 13.71 8.22
CA LEU A 257 -16.38 12.77 7.14
C LEU A 257 -16.58 11.31 7.56
N LEU A 258 -16.58 11.00 8.87
CA LEU A 258 -16.93 9.67 9.38
C LEU A 258 -18.36 9.31 9.02
N GLN A 259 -19.29 10.28 9.00
CA GLN A 259 -20.69 10.02 8.62
C GLN A 259 -20.86 9.57 7.15
N TYR A 260 -19.85 9.80 6.30
CA TYR A 260 -19.84 9.40 4.89
C TYR A 260 -19.07 8.09 4.64
N GLY A 261 -18.65 7.43 5.71
CA GLY A 261 -18.00 6.13 5.68
C GLY A 261 -16.52 6.14 5.29
N GLY A 262 -15.85 7.30 5.38
CA GLY A 262 -14.44 7.46 5.01
C GLY A 262 -14.21 7.79 3.53
N LEU A 263 -12.94 7.99 3.14
CA LEU A 263 -12.53 8.36 1.78
C LEU A 263 -11.55 7.33 1.19
N GLU A 264 -11.82 6.86 -0.02
CA GLU A 264 -10.98 5.88 -0.70
C GLU A 264 -10.83 6.21 -2.19
N PHE A 265 -10.02 5.42 -2.89
CA PHE A 265 -9.59 5.69 -4.27
C PHE A 265 -8.97 7.09 -4.43
N PRO A 266 -7.93 7.40 -3.64
CA PRO A 266 -7.29 8.71 -3.64
C PRO A 266 -6.62 9.02 -4.99
N GLN A 267 -6.69 10.29 -5.39
CA GLN A 267 -6.01 10.86 -6.53
C GLN A 267 -5.49 12.26 -6.21
N ILE A 268 -4.35 12.60 -6.79
CA ILE A 268 -3.77 13.96 -6.75
C ILE A 268 -3.48 14.42 -8.17
N ASN A 269 -3.05 15.68 -8.30
CA ASN A 269 -2.36 16.11 -9.53
C ASN A 269 -0.95 15.48 -9.58
N TYR A 270 -0.92 14.18 -9.89
CA TYR A 270 0.23 13.29 -9.76
C TYR A 270 1.43 13.78 -10.55
N THR A 271 1.23 14.23 -11.79
CA THR A 271 2.29 14.75 -12.67
C THR A 271 3.12 15.85 -12.01
N TYR A 272 2.47 16.75 -11.26
CA TYR A 272 3.16 17.91 -10.67
C TYR A 272 3.52 17.72 -9.19
N TYR A 273 2.77 16.89 -8.46
CA TYR A 273 2.83 16.82 -7.00
C TYR A 273 3.13 15.45 -6.41
N ASN A 274 3.22 14.38 -7.21
CA ASN A 274 3.78 13.12 -6.72
C ASN A 274 5.20 13.37 -6.19
N ALA A 275 5.52 12.75 -5.05
CA ALA A 275 6.78 12.91 -4.33
C ALA A 275 7.06 14.33 -3.78
N ARG A 276 6.07 15.23 -3.76
CA ARG A 276 6.25 16.65 -3.36
C ARG A 276 5.16 17.16 -2.41
N PRO A 277 5.46 18.24 -1.64
CA PRO A 277 4.44 18.93 -0.87
C PRO A 277 3.27 19.35 -1.75
N TYR A 278 2.07 19.09 -1.28
CA TYR A 278 0.83 19.29 -2.03
C TYR A 278 -0.27 19.77 -1.08
N ARG A 279 -1.42 20.16 -1.64
CA ARG A 279 -2.52 20.77 -0.86
C ARG A 279 -3.87 20.09 -1.07
N TYR A 280 -4.09 19.47 -2.22
CA TYR A 280 -5.39 18.97 -2.62
C TYR A 280 -5.28 17.52 -3.08
N PHE A 281 -6.27 16.73 -2.69
CA PHE A 281 -6.53 15.42 -3.23
C PHE A 281 -8.01 15.29 -3.58
N TYR A 282 -8.33 14.25 -4.32
CA TYR A 282 -9.66 13.86 -4.75
C TYR A 282 -9.87 12.41 -4.35
N ALA A 283 -11.05 12.06 -3.87
CA ALA A 283 -11.36 10.70 -3.41
C ALA A 283 -12.87 10.43 -3.55
N CYS A 284 -13.25 9.16 -3.43
CA CYS A 284 -14.63 8.71 -3.37
C CYS A 284 -15.05 8.52 -1.90
N GLY A 285 -16.26 8.97 -1.53
CA GLY A 285 -16.86 8.65 -0.24
C GLY A 285 -17.19 7.17 -0.15
N PHE A 286 -16.57 6.45 0.76
CA PHE A 286 -16.53 4.98 0.73
C PHE A 286 -17.81 4.31 1.21
N GLY A 287 -18.44 4.86 2.26
CA GLY A 287 -19.73 4.38 2.77
C GLY A 287 -20.84 4.44 1.71
N HIS A 288 -20.78 5.40 0.79
CA HIS A 288 -21.72 5.50 -0.33
C HIS A 288 -21.49 4.47 -1.45
N VAL A 289 -20.30 3.90 -1.56
CA VAL A 289 -19.96 2.94 -2.62
C VAL A 289 -20.33 1.51 -2.20
N PHE A 290 -20.15 1.19 -0.92
CA PHE A 290 -20.25 -0.19 -0.44
C PHE A 290 -21.31 -0.40 0.66
N GLY A 291 -21.97 0.66 1.14
CA GLY A 291 -22.97 0.57 2.21
C GLY A 291 -22.42 0.15 3.56
N VAL A 292 -21.10 -0.02 3.69
CA VAL A 292 -20.46 -0.50 4.91
C VAL A 292 -20.25 0.61 5.93
N ALA A 293 -20.14 0.18 7.18
CA ALA A 293 -19.68 0.91 8.34
C ALA A 293 -18.61 1.99 8.05
N PRO A 294 -18.59 3.07 8.85
CA PRO A 294 -17.51 4.02 8.81
C PRO A 294 -16.21 3.34 9.22
N CYS A 295 -15.37 3.14 8.22
CA CYS A 295 -13.95 2.93 8.41
C CYS A 295 -13.30 4.31 8.30
N GLU A 296 -12.48 4.63 9.28
CA GLU A 296 -11.48 5.68 9.16
C GLU A 296 -10.70 5.36 7.87
N PHE A 297 -10.60 6.29 6.94
CA PHE A 297 -9.85 6.12 5.71
C PHE A 297 -9.39 7.50 5.29
N LEU A 298 -8.40 8.05 6.00
CA LEU A 298 -7.41 9.00 5.50
C LEU A 298 -6.56 9.53 6.66
N SER A 299 -5.37 8.97 6.81
CA SER A 299 -4.47 9.33 7.89
C SER A 299 -3.10 9.73 7.34
N VAL A 300 -2.45 10.69 7.99
CA VAL A 300 -1.03 10.99 7.75
C VAL A 300 -0.18 10.30 8.76
N ILE A 301 0.78 9.54 8.26
CA ILE A 301 1.88 8.99 9.03
C ILE A 301 3.14 9.76 8.68
N LYS A 302 3.80 10.30 9.70
CA LYS A 302 5.07 11.01 9.55
C LYS A 302 6.17 10.20 10.21
N ALA A 303 7.22 9.90 9.46
CA ALA A 303 8.37 9.15 9.95
C ALA A 303 9.60 10.07 10.00
N PRO A 304 10.23 10.29 11.18
CA PRO A 304 11.50 11.01 11.24
C PRO A 304 12.59 10.13 10.63
N LEU A 305 13.17 10.56 9.52
CA LEU A 305 14.32 9.92 8.90
C LEU A 305 15.53 10.09 9.83
N MET A 306 16.00 8.97 10.38
CA MET A 306 17.20 8.90 11.21
C MET A 306 18.26 8.07 10.50
N SER A 307 19.47 8.62 10.42
CA SER A 307 20.68 7.98 9.91
C SER A 307 21.17 6.85 10.82
#